data_AF-A0AAP2GGS1-F1
#
_entry.id   AF-A0AAP2GGS1-F1
#
_cell.length_a   1.000
_cell.length_b   1.000
_cell.length_c   1.000
_cell.angle_alpha   90.00
_cell.angle_beta   90.00
_cell.angle_gamma   90.00
#
_symmetry.space_group_name_H-M   'P 1'
#
loop_
_entity.id
_entity.type
_entity.pdbx_description
1 polymer ?
#
loop_
_entity_poly.entity_id
_entity_poly.type
_entity_poly.pdbx_seq_one_letter_code
_entity_poly.pdbx_strand_id
1 'polypeptide(L)'
;MAFLEELQFTGSLGDLSFYRMRGSDKIVVRRKGGASKETIKKSPKFALPRLYMSEFGGCSTMGKEVRFMMHPLRALADYNFSGFINKSLKLIQKQDSTNALGRRAIELSKHPKLLEG
;
A
#
# COMPACT_ATOMS: atom_id res chain seq x y z
N MET A 1 -2.99 -9.59 45.91
CA MET A 1 -2.89 -9.90 44.46
C MET A 1 -2.40 -8.66 43.74
N ALA A 2 -1.09 -8.39 43.75
CA ALA A 2 -0.51 -7.19 43.17
C ALA A 2 0.84 -7.54 42.55
N PHE A 3 0.83 -7.94 41.28
CA PHE A 3 2.04 -8.12 40.46
C PHE A 3 1.85 -7.60 39.01
N LEU A 4 0.70 -6.99 38.70
CA LEU A 4 0.33 -6.62 37.32
C LEU A 4 0.15 -5.12 37.08
N GLU A 5 0.24 -4.25 38.09
CA GLU A 5 0.03 -2.81 37.91
C GLU A 5 1.14 -2.14 37.07
N GLU A 6 2.34 -2.74 37.00
CA GLU A 6 3.47 -2.21 36.23
C GLU A 6 3.80 -3.03 34.96
N LEU A 7 3.05 -4.08 34.64
CA LEU A 7 3.36 -4.94 33.50
C LEU A 7 2.96 -4.27 32.18
N GLN A 8 3.83 -3.39 31.68
CA GLN A 8 3.71 -2.77 30.37
C GLN A 8 4.35 -3.66 29.30
N PHE A 9 3.51 -4.38 28.55
CA PHE A 9 3.96 -5.26 27.47
C PHE A 9 3.55 -4.71 26.09
N THR A 10 4.51 -4.64 25.18
CA THR A 10 4.25 -4.42 23.75
C THR A 10 4.88 -5.56 22.97
N GLY A 11 4.18 -6.05 21.95
CA GLY A 11 4.60 -7.24 21.22
C GLY A 11 3.44 -8.16 20.90
N SER A 12 3.77 -9.40 20.54
CA SER A 12 2.75 -10.41 20.24
C SER A 12 2.81 -11.57 21.22
N LEU A 13 1.65 -11.97 21.74
CA LEU A 13 1.48 -13.15 22.57
C LEU A 13 0.44 -14.04 21.90
N GLY A 14 0.89 -15.12 21.25
CA GLY A 14 0.04 -16.02 20.48
C GLY A 14 -0.79 -15.27 19.42
N ASP A 15 -2.11 -15.37 19.54
CA ASP A 15 -3.12 -14.73 18.69
C ASP A 15 -3.35 -13.24 19.02
N LEU A 16 -2.73 -12.69 20.06
CA LEU A 16 -2.90 -11.31 20.48
C LEU A 16 -1.69 -10.45 20.12
N SER A 17 -1.95 -9.19 19.78
CA SER A 17 -0.92 -8.17 19.58
C SER A 17 -1.25 -6.94 20.42
N PHE A 18 -0.26 -6.53 21.19
CA PHE A 18 -0.29 -5.42 22.15
C PHE A 18 0.58 -4.30 21.60
N TYR A 19 0.00 -3.13 21.36
CA TYR A 19 0.72 -1.99 20.81
C TYR A 19 0.20 -0.68 21.40
N ARG A 20 1.02 0.37 21.36
CA ARG A 20 0.61 1.73 21.74
C ARG A 20 0.24 2.50 20.48
N MET A 21 -0.90 3.18 20.52
CA MET A 21 -1.23 4.15 19.47
C MET A 21 -0.45 5.44 19.71
N ARG A 22 0.04 6.06 18.63
CA ARG A 22 0.71 7.36 18.72
C ARG A 22 -0.26 8.38 19.33
N GLY A 23 0.13 9.02 20.43
CA GLY A 23 -0.71 9.97 21.17
C GLY A 23 -1.64 9.33 22.21
N SER A 24 -1.47 8.05 22.54
CA SER A 24 -2.19 7.39 23.63
C SER A 24 -1.25 6.60 24.52
N ASP A 25 -1.37 6.78 25.84
CA ASP A 25 -0.60 6.02 26.83
C ASP A 25 -1.20 4.63 27.11
N LYS A 26 -2.33 4.30 26.46
CA LYS A 26 -3.02 3.03 26.64
C LYS A 26 -2.43 1.95 25.72
N ILE A 27 -2.39 0.72 26.22
CA ILE A 27 -2.04 -0.46 25.43
C ILE A 27 -3.30 -0.95 24.71
N VAL A 28 -3.28 -0.94 23.39
CA VAL A 28 -4.33 -1.48 22.54
C VAL A 28 -4.03 -2.95 22.26
N VAL A 29 -5.03 -3.79 22.52
CA VAL A 29 -4.96 -5.23 22.25
C VAL A 29 -5.82 -5.56 21.06
N ARG A 30 -5.24 -6.24 20.07
CA ARG A 30 -5.99 -6.78 18.92
C ARG A 30 -5.73 -8.27 18.76
N ARG A 31 -6.71 -8.98 18.23
CA ARG A 31 -6.49 -10.33 17.71
C ARG A 31 -5.80 -10.26 16.34
N LYS A 32 -4.81 -11.13 16.12
CA LYS A 32 -4.26 -11.41 14.80
C LYS A 32 -5.38 -12.00 13.95
N GLY A 33 -5.55 -11.47 12.76
CA GLY A 33 -6.65 -11.83 11.88
C GLY A 33 -6.30 -11.50 10.45
N GLY A 34 -7.17 -11.90 9.53
CA GLY A 34 -6.94 -11.79 8.08
C GLY A 34 -6.73 -13.15 7.42
N ALA A 35 -6.81 -13.16 6.09
CA ALA A 35 -6.58 -14.37 5.32
C ALA A 35 -5.08 -14.72 5.31
N SER A 36 -4.76 -16.01 5.40
CA SER A 36 -3.38 -16.47 5.25
C SER A 36 -2.84 -16.17 3.85
N LYS A 37 -1.51 -16.10 3.70
CA LYS A 37 -0.85 -15.92 2.40
C LYS A 37 -1.31 -16.96 1.38
N GLU A 38 -1.48 -18.21 1.80
CA GLU A 38 -1.94 -19.28 0.92
C GLU A 38 -3.40 -19.07 0.49
N THR A 39 -4.26 -18.66 1.41
CA THR A 39 -5.66 -18.34 1.11
C THR A 39 -5.75 -17.20 0.10
N ILE A 40 -4.98 -16.12 0.28
CA ILE A 40 -4.96 -15.00 -0.67
C ILE A 40 -4.49 -15.45 -2.06
N LYS A 41 -3.48 -16.34 -2.13
CA LYS A 41 -2.93 -16.83 -3.39
C LYS A 41 -3.82 -17.81 -4.13
N LYS A 42 -4.43 -18.76 -3.41
CA LYS A 42 -5.10 -19.93 -4.01
C LYS A 42 -6.63 -19.81 -4.02
N SER A 43 -7.23 -19.15 -3.02
CA SER A 43 -8.70 -19.15 -2.89
C SER A 43 -9.37 -18.38 -4.04
N PRO A 44 -10.50 -18.87 -4.58
CA PRO A 44 -11.26 -18.17 -5.62
C PRO A 44 -11.83 -16.84 -5.12
N LYS A 45 -12.11 -16.71 -3.81
CA LYS A 45 -12.61 -15.45 -3.20
C LYS A 45 -11.65 -14.27 -3.41
N PHE A 46 -10.36 -14.55 -3.58
CA PHE A 46 -9.33 -13.54 -3.79
C PHE A 46 -8.92 -13.37 -5.26
N ALA A 47 -9.61 -14.00 -6.22
CA ALA A 47 -9.26 -13.89 -7.63
C ALA A 47 -9.25 -12.43 -8.12
N LEU A 48 -10.33 -11.69 -7.86
CA LEU A 48 -10.42 -10.28 -8.25
C LEU A 48 -9.43 -9.37 -7.48
N PRO A 49 -9.31 -9.46 -6.14
CA PRO A 49 -8.24 -8.76 -5.41
C PRO A 49 -6.83 -9.00 -5.95
N ARG A 50 -6.49 -10.23 -6.36
CA ARG A 50 -5.17 -10.53 -6.95
C ARG A 50 -4.91 -9.76 -8.24
N LEU A 51 -5.93 -9.58 -9.09
CA LEU A 51 -5.80 -8.77 -10.31
C LEU A 51 -5.52 -7.30 -9.96
N TYR A 52 -6.25 -6.73 -9.01
CA TYR A 52 -5.99 -5.36 -8.55
C TYR A 52 -4.62 -5.20 -7.87
N MET A 53 -4.16 -6.22 -7.13
CA MET A 53 -2.82 -6.24 -6.54
C MET A 53 -1.73 -6.25 -7.61
N SER A 54 -1.90 -7.03 -8.68
CA SER A 54 -0.99 -7.04 -9.84
C SER A 54 -0.86 -5.65 -10.45
N GLU A 55 -1.99 -5.00 -10.71
CA GLU A 55 -2.02 -3.65 -11.26
C GLU A 55 -1.39 -2.59 -10.35
N PHE A 56 -1.67 -2.66 -9.05
CA PHE A 56 -1.09 -1.77 -8.06
C PHE A 56 0.43 -1.99 -7.93
N GLY A 57 0.88 -3.24 -8.06
CA GLY A 57 2.30 -3.59 -8.15
C GLY A 57 2.96 -2.90 -9.34
N GLY A 58 2.35 -2.96 -10.52
CA GLY A 58 2.82 -2.24 -11.71
C GLY A 58 2.95 -0.73 -11.50
N CYS A 59 1.93 -0.10 -10.90
CA CYS A 59 1.97 1.33 -10.56
C CYS A 59 3.08 1.65 -9.56
N SER A 60 3.27 0.79 -8.56
CA SER A 60 4.30 0.96 -7.53
C SER A 60 5.72 0.87 -8.10
N THR A 61 5.94 -0.06 -9.04
CA THR A 61 7.20 -0.20 -9.76
C THR A 61 7.49 1.03 -10.63
N MET A 62 6.53 1.45 -11.46
CA MET A 62 6.70 2.67 -12.26
C MET A 62 6.91 3.91 -11.38
N GLY A 63 6.15 4.02 -10.29
CA GLY A 63 6.30 5.13 -9.34
C GLY A 63 7.66 5.15 -8.64
N LYS A 64 8.28 3.98 -8.42
CA LYS A 64 9.67 3.89 -7.93
C LYS A 64 10.63 4.52 -8.94
N GLU A 65 10.50 4.16 -10.21
CA GLU A 65 11.38 4.70 -11.27
C GLU A 65 11.21 6.22 -11.43
N VAL A 66 9.97 6.73 -11.41
CA VAL A 66 9.72 8.18 -11.43
C VAL A 66 10.37 8.89 -10.24
N ARG A 67 10.23 8.36 -9.02
CA ARG A 67 10.88 8.95 -7.84
C ARG A 67 12.40 8.88 -7.91
N PHE A 68 12.95 7.82 -8.50
CA PHE A 68 14.39 7.69 -8.70
C PHE A 68 14.90 8.77 -9.67
N MET A 69 14.22 8.99 -10.79
CA MET A 69 14.54 10.06 -11.73
C MET A 69 14.41 11.46 -11.11
N MET A 70 13.41 11.67 -10.25
CA MET A 70 13.19 12.94 -9.54
C MET A 70 14.08 13.12 -8.31
N HIS A 71 14.93 12.14 -7.97
CA HIS A 71 15.75 12.19 -6.76
C HIS A 71 16.59 13.47 -6.60
N PRO A 72 17.19 14.04 -7.66
CA PRO A 72 17.91 15.31 -7.56
C PRO A 72 17.04 16.49 -7.12
N LEU A 73 15.74 16.46 -7.44
CA LEU A 73 14.77 17.52 -7.12
C LEU A 73 14.09 17.32 -5.76
N ARG A 74 14.48 16.28 -5.01
CA ARG A 74 13.82 15.90 -3.75
C ARG A 74 13.78 17.02 -2.72
N ALA A 75 14.80 17.88 -2.67
CA ALA A 75 14.86 18.99 -1.74
C ALA A 75 13.82 20.09 -2.04
N LEU A 76 13.33 20.17 -3.27
CA LEU A 76 12.31 21.12 -3.71
C LEU A 76 10.89 20.56 -3.61
N ALA A 77 10.75 19.25 -3.33
CA ALA A 77 9.47 18.56 -3.38
C ALA A 77 8.71 18.68 -2.06
N ASP A 78 7.38 18.72 -2.15
CA ASP A 78 6.49 18.68 -0.99
C ASP A 78 6.69 17.42 -0.15
N TYR A 79 6.29 17.52 1.12
CA TYR A 79 6.28 16.38 2.04
C TYR A 79 5.39 15.26 1.48
N ASN A 80 6.01 14.18 1.02
CA ASN A 80 5.40 12.94 0.54
C ASN A 80 4.67 13.01 -0.82
N PHE A 81 5.39 13.41 -1.88
CA PHE A 81 4.93 13.35 -3.28
C PHE A 81 4.72 11.92 -3.85
N SER A 82 5.10 10.87 -3.11
CA SER A 82 4.95 9.47 -3.56
C SER A 82 3.49 9.05 -3.77
N GLY A 83 2.59 9.53 -2.89
CA GLY A 83 1.16 9.24 -2.99
C GLY A 83 0.54 9.87 -4.25
N PHE A 84 0.95 11.10 -4.57
CA PHE A 84 0.52 11.81 -5.77
C PHE A 84 0.96 11.07 -7.04
N ILE A 85 2.24 10.71 -7.16
CA ILE A 85 2.75 9.95 -8.31
C ILE A 85 1.93 8.66 -8.51
N ASN A 86 1.74 7.86 -7.46
CA ASN A 86 0.98 6.61 -7.57
C ASN A 86 -0.49 6.85 -7.96
N LYS A 87 -1.11 7.92 -7.48
CA LYS A 87 -2.49 8.30 -7.87
C LYS A 87 -2.56 8.60 -9.37
N SER A 88 -1.66 9.43 -9.89
CA SER A 88 -1.62 9.79 -11.32
C SER A 88 -1.36 8.57 -12.20
N LEU A 89 -0.40 7.72 -11.83
CA LEU A 89 -0.14 6.46 -12.54
C LEU A 89 -1.35 5.54 -12.55
N LYS A 90 -2.12 5.47 -11.45
CA LYS A 90 -3.33 4.64 -11.40
C LYS A 90 -4.45 5.22 -12.27
N LEU A 91 -4.57 6.55 -12.36
CA LEU A 91 -5.53 7.19 -13.27
C LEU A 91 -5.21 6.87 -14.74
N ILE A 92 -3.93 6.92 -15.11
CA ILE A 92 -3.44 6.56 -16.45
C ILE A 92 -3.69 5.08 -16.73
N GLN A 93 -3.34 4.18 -15.81
CA GLN A 93 -3.60 2.74 -15.97
C GLN A 93 -5.09 2.43 -16.19
N LYS A 94 -6.00 3.21 -15.62
CA LYS A 94 -7.44 3.02 -15.82
C LYS A 94 -7.93 3.39 -17.23
N GLN A 95 -7.16 4.18 -17.98
CA GLN A 95 -7.50 4.54 -19.36
C GLN A 95 -7.22 3.42 -20.37
N ASP A 96 -6.37 2.46 -19.99
CA ASP A 96 -6.16 1.28 -20.82
C ASP A 96 -7.43 0.41 -20.85
N SER A 97 -8.09 0.47 -22.00
CA SER A 97 -9.27 -0.34 -22.36
C SER A 97 -8.91 -1.54 -23.23
N THR A 98 -7.64 -1.68 -23.63
CA THR A 98 -7.18 -2.74 -24.54
C THR A 98 -6.82 -4.01 -23.79
N ASN A 99 -6.18 -3.89 -22.63
CA ASN A 99 -5.75 -5.03 -21.85
C ASN A 99 -6.78 -5.43 -20.79
N ALA A 100 -6.81 -6.73 -20.48
CA ALA A 100 -7.66 -7.27 -19.43
C ALA A 100 -7.24 -6.77 -18.04
N LEU A 101 -8.21 -6.79 -17.11
CA LEU A 101 -7.97 -6.44 -15.70
C LEU A 101 -6.84 -7.29 -15.11
N GLY A 102 -5.89 -6.65 -14.41
CA GLY A 102 -4.69 -7.32 -13.91
C GLY A 102 -3.46 -7.17 -14.80
N ARG A 103 -3.64 -6.79 -16.07
CA ARG A 103 -2.59 -6.65 -17.09
C ARG A 103 -2.61 -5.29 -17.81
N ARG A 104 -3.36 -4.31 -17.29
CA ARG A 104 -3.40 -2.96 -17.87
C ARG A 104 -2.05 -2.28 -17.85
N ALA A 105 -1.67 -1.75 -19.01
CA ALA A 105 -0.45 -1.00 -19.23
C ALA A 105 -0.56 0.41 -18.64
N ILE A 106 0.60 1.04 -18.41
CA ILE A 106 0.71 2.40 -17.92
C ILE A 106 1.36 3.23 -19.02
N GLU A 107 0.53 3.81 -19.89
CA GLU A 107 0.99 4.49 -21.12
C GLU A 107 1.01 6.02 -20.92
N LEU A 108 2.12 6.53 -20.35
CA LEU A 108 2.27 7.95 -20.03
C LEU A 108 2.11 8.85 -21.27
N SER A 109 2.70 8.46 -22.39
CA SER A 109 2.72 9.24 -23.64
C SER A 109 1.34 9.41 -24.29
N LYS A 110 0.40 8.49 -24.03
CA LYS A 110 -0.97 8.59 -24.57
C LYS A 110 -1.88 9.50 -23.75
N HIS A 111 -1.50 9.81 -22.52
CA HIS A 111 -2.33 10.57 -21.58
C HIS A 111 -1.58 11.77 -20.97
N PRO A 112 -1.00 12.68 -21.77
CA PRO A 112 -0.22 13.82 -21.26
C PRO A 112 -1.07 14.75 -20.38
N LYS A 113 -2.36 14.92 -20.71
CA LYS A 113 -3.31 15.74 -19.93
C LYS A 113 -3.50 15.25 -18.49
N LEU A 114 -3.27 13.96 -18.22
CA LEU A 114 -3.39 13.38 -16.87
C LEU A 114 -2.11 13.56 -16.03
N LEU A 115 -1.05 14.08 -16.65
CA LEU A 115 0.21 14.40 -16.01
C LEU A 115 0.34 15.90 -15.72
N GLU A 116 -0.61 16.71 -16.18
CA GLU A 116 -0.72 18.11 -15.80
C GLU A 116 -1.07 18.18 -14.31
N GLY A 117 -0.24 18.90 -13.55
CA GLY A 117 -0.33 19.08 -12.11
C GLY A 117 -0.10 20.53 -11.74
#